data_AF-A0A7X9J3C6-F1
#
_entry.id   AF-A0A7X9J3C6-F1
#
_cell.length_a   1.000
_cell.length_b   1.000
_cell.length_c   1.000
_cell.angle_alpha   90.00
_cell.angle_beta   90.00
_cell.angle_gamma   90.00
#
_symmetry.space_group_name_H-M   'P 1'
#
loop_
_entity.id
_entity.type
_entity.pdbx_description
1 polymer ?
#
loop_
_entity_poly.entity_id
_entity_poly.type
_entity_poly.pdbx_seq_one_letter_code
_entity_poly.pdbx_strand_id
1 'polypeptide(L)' 'MDTQKATWKTKVGLAEMLRGGVIMDVVNAEHARIAEDAGAVA' A
#
# COMPACT_ATOMS: atom_id res chain seq x y z
N MET A 1 25.53 1.08 7.17
CA MET A 1 24.13 0.64 7.24
C MET A 1 23.98 -0.56 6.33
N ASP A 2 24.00 -1.76 6.89
CA ASP A 2 23.80 -2.97 6.09
C ASP A 2 22.35 -3.05 5.59
N THR A 3 22.17 -3.16 4.28
CA THR A 3 20.84 -3.25 3.67
C THR A 3 20.34 -4.69 3.75
N GLN A 4 19.37 -4.96 4.63
CA GLN A 4 18.75 -6.29 4.70
C GLN A 4 17.86 -6.53 3.47
N LYS A 5 18.11 -7.62 2.74
CA LYS A 5 17.27 -8.01 1.60
C LYS A 5 16.08 -8.84 2.08
N ALA A 6 14.87 -8.32 1.86
CA ALA A 6 13.65 -9.07 2.11
C ALA A 6 13.53 -10.28 1.17
N THR A 7 13.04 -11.40 1.71
CA THR A 7 12.80 -12.62 0.93
C THR A 7 11.63 -12.45 -0.03
N TRP A 8 11.57 -13.28 -1.07
CA TRP A 8 10.44 -13.31 -2.00
C TRP A 8 9.11 -13.55 -1.26
N LYS A 9 9.08 -14.51 -0.33
CA LYS A 9 7.90 -14.84 0.46
C LYS A 9 7.36 -13.62 1.21
N THR A 10 8.23 -12.81 1.79
CA THR A 10 7.84 -11.57 2.48
C THR A 10 7.22 -10.55 1.53
N LYS A 11 7.79 -10.38 0.32
CA LYS A 11 7.28 -9.43 -0.68
C LYS A 11 5.90 -9.84 -1.20
N VAL A 12 5.71 -11.12 -1.49
CA VAL A 12 4.42 -11.66 -1.90
C VAL A 12 3.41 -11.52 -0.77
N GLY A 13 3.78 -11.89 0.46
CA GLY A 13 2.90 -11.74 1.62
C GLY A 13 2.39 -10.31 1.82
N LEU A 14 3.22 -9.30 1.59
CA LEU A 14 2.80 -7.90 1.65
C LEU A 14 1.75 -7.57 0.56
N ALA A 15 1.97 -8.01 -0.68
CA ALA A 15 1.01 -7.80 -1.76
C ALA A 15 -0.33 -8.52 -1.50
N GLU A 16 -0.28 -9.71 -0.89
CA GLU A 16 -1.46 -10.48 -0.52
C GLU A 16 -2.33 -9.78 0.54
N MET A 17 -1.73 -9.00 1.44
CA MET A 17 -2.48 -8.23 2.45
C MET A 17 -3.36 -7.13 1.84
N LEU A 18 -3.04 -6.66 0.63
CA LEU A 18 -3.81 -5.63 -0.08
C LEU A 18 -4.92 -6.23 -0.98
N ARG A 19 -5.05 -7.57 -1.00
CA ARG A 19 -6.02 -8.28 -1.85
C ARG A 19 -7.45 -7.88 -1.49
N GLY A 20 -8.23 -7.49 -2.51
CA GLY A 20 -9.62 -7.07 -2.35
C GLY A 20 -9.81 -5.59 -1.99
N GLY A 21 -8.71 -4.85 -1.79
CA GLY A 21 -8.72 -3.40 -1.63
C GLY A 21 -8.75 -2.64 -2.95
N VAL A 22 -9.05 -1.34 -2.86
CA VAL A 22 -8.91 -0.39 -3.95
C VAL A 22 -7.66 0.46 -3.71
N ILE A 23 -6.88 0.70 -4.76
CA ILE A 23 -5.74 1.62 -4.76
C ILE A 23 -6.15 2.84 -5.58
N MET A 24 -5.99 4.04 -5.03
CA MET A 24 -6.44 5.29 -5.66
C MET A 24 -5.25 6.21 -5.94
N ASP A 25 -5.13 6.69 -7.18
CA ASP A 25 -4.14 7.71 -7.53
C ASP A 25 -4.50 9.06 -6.90
N VAL A 26 -3.55 9.65 -6.17
CA VAL A 26 -3.71 10.96 -5.52
C VAL A 26 -2.50 11.86 -5.83
N VAL A 27 -2.75 13.17 -5.92
CA VAL A 27 -1.72 14.15 -6.32
C VAL A 27 -1.44 15.21 -5.25
N ASN A 28 -2.15 15.15 -4.12
CA ASN A 28 -1.96 16.05 -2.98
C ASN A 28 -2.46 15.38 -1.68
N ALA A 29 -2.16 16.00 -0.53
CA ALA A 29 -2.49 15.46 0.79
C ALA A 29 -4.00 15.45 1.10
N GLU A 30 -4.77 16.38 0.54
CA GLU A 30 -6.22 16.42 0.73
C GLU A 30 -6.90 15.22 0.06
N HIS A 31 -6.52 14.91 -1.17
CA HIS A 31 -7.01 13.74 -1.91
C HIS A 31 -6.65 12.44 -1.19
N ALA A 32 -5.43 12.33 -0.64
CA ALA A 32 -5.03 11.16 0.14
C ALA A 32 -5.97 10.91 1.32
N ARG A 33 -6.38 11.99 2.02
CA ARG A 33 -7.30 11.89 3.16
C ARG A 33 -8.71 11.46 2.73
N ILE A 34 -9.20 12.00 1.61
CA ILE A 34 -10.49 11.59 1.02
C ILE A 34 -10.44 10.12 0.57
N ALA A 35 -9.34 9.67 -0.01
CA ALA A 35 -9.16 8.30 -0.47
C ALA A 35 -9.15 7.30 0.69
N GLU A 36 -8.45 7.62 1.78
CA GLU A 36 -8.44 6.84 3.02
C GLU A 36 -9.87 6.74 3.62
N ASP A 37 -10.57 7.88 3.75
CA ASP A 37 -11.95 7.93 4.26
C ASP A 37 -12.93 7.13 3.38
N ALA A 38 -12.69 7.06 2.07
CA ALA A 38 -13.47 6.27 1.11
C ALA A 38 -13.15 4.76 1.14
N GLY A 39 -12.14 4.35 1.92
CA GLY A 39 -11.74 2.95 2.07
C GLY A 39 -10.68 2.46 1.09
N ALA A 40 -9.85 3.36 0.53
CA ALA A 40 -8.64 2.95 -0.19
C ALA A 40 -7.68 2.23 0.77
N VAL A 41 -7.03 1.18 0.28
CA VAL A 41 -6.20 0.27 1.10
C VAL A 41 -4.70 0.57 0.96
N ALA A 42 -4.31 1.32 -0.07
CA ALA A 42 -2.95 1.77 -0.32
C ALA A 42 -2.93 3.19 -0.89
#